data_AF-A0A2D5VUW5-F1
#
_entry.id   AF-A0A2D5VUW5-F1
#
_cell.length_a   1.000
_cell.length_b   1.000
_cell.length_c   1.000
_cell.angle_alpha   90.00
_cell.angle_beta   90.00
_cell.angle_gamma   90.00
#
_symmetry.space_group_name_H-M   'P 1'
#
loop_
_entity.id
_entity.type
_entity.pdbx_description
1 polymer ?
#
loop_
_entity_poly.entity_id
_entity_poly.type
_entity_poly.pdbx_seq_one_letter_code
_entity_poly.pdbx_strand_id
1 'polypeptide(L)'
;FEQAMQRIAVEITPSTIELLRGLSPRQVDQLLAAMDEQNTKLREEFLEPPVQEQVNRRAERMEERLQPWFGTLNAEQRERVQSWAQGLGEQNQVWLENRMAWQQALREALEVRRGDDFADRMTALLQQRERFYTSAYRTSYQKNRQAMAEMIVDLVAQADSKQMERADKRLQSLHADLAAQQCTADQAVARR
;
A
#
# COMPACT_ATOMS: atom_id res chain seq x y z
N PHE A 1 -4.25 -12.11 1.68
CA PHE A 1 -3.62 -10.94 1.03
C PHE A 1 -2.10 -10.98 1.16
N GLU A 2 -1.53 -10.95 2.38
CA GLU A 2 -0.07 -11.00 2.60
C GLU A 2 0.65 -12.14 1.86
N GLN A 3 0.12 -13.36 1.94
CA GLN A 3 0.69 -14.50 1.19
C GLN A 3 0.66 -14.30 -0.33
N ALA A 4 -0.37 -13.65 -0.86
CA ALA A 4 -0.45 -13.36 -2.30
C ALA A 4 0.59 -12.30 -2.70
N MET A 5 0.76 -11.26 -1.88
CA MET A 5 1.82 -10.26 -2.09
C MET A 5 3.22 -10.87 -1.99
N GLN A 6 3.43 -11.79 -1.04
CA GLN A 6 4.70 -12.50 -0.90
C GLN A 6 5.02 -13.34 -2.13
N ARG A 7 4.03 -14.08 -2.67
CA ARG A 7 4.21 -14.84 -3.91
C ARG A 7 4.60 -13.93 -5.07
N ILE A 8 3.87 -12.83 -5.26
CA ILE A 8 4.21 -11.85 -6.31
C ILE A 8 5.64 -11.33 -6.11
N ALA A 9 6.03 -10.96 -4.89
CA ALA A 9 7.37 -10.49 -4.59
C ALA A 9 8.44 -11.53 -4.96
N VAL A 10 8.23 -12.80 -4.62
CA VAL A 10 9.12 -13.91 -5.00
C VAL A 10 9.22 -14.05 -6.52
N GLU A 11 8.10 -14.09 -7.23
CA GLU A 11 8.05 -14.26 -8.69
C GLU A 11 8.75 -13.13 -9.45
N ILE A 12 8.60 -11.87 -9.02
CA ILE A 12 9.20 -10.72 -9.71
C ILE A 12 10.66 -10.48 -9.31
N THR A 13 11.16 -11.09 -8.23
CA THR A 13 12.50 -10.80 -7.70
C THR A 13 13.61 -11.10 -8.71
N PRO A 14 13.67 -12.27 -9.37
CA PRO A 14 14.76 -12.60 -10.29
C PRO A 14 14.88 -11.62 -11.46
N SER A 15 13.75 -11.30 -12.12
CA SER A 15 13.73 -10.36 -13.25
C SER A 15 14.04 -8.93 -12.81
N THR A 16 13.63 -8.53 -11.61
CA THR A 16 14.00 -7.23 -11.02
C THR A 16 15.51 -7.14 -10.77
N ILE A 17 16.13 -8.21 -10.25
CA ILE A 17 17.58 -8.26 -10.03
C ILE A 17 18.34 -8.14 -11.36
N GLU A 18 17.93 -8.89 -12.38
CA GLU A 18 18.55 -8.85 -13.70
C GLU A 18 18.47 -7.43 -14.31
N LEU A 19 17.27 -6.84 -14.31
CA LEU A 19 17.03 -5.50 -14.82
C LEU A 19 17.89 -4.45 -14.10
N LEU A 20 17.88 -4.45 -12.77
CA LEU A 20 18.58 -3.44 -11.98
C LEU A 20 20.11 -3.59 -12.07
N ARG A 21 20.62 -4.83 -12.17
CA ARG A 21 22.05 -5.11 -12.41
C ARG A 21 22.51 -4.55 -13.75
N GLY A 22 21.65 -4.63 -14.77
CA GLY A 22 21.91 -4.16 -16.13
C GLY A 22 21.89 -2.64 -16.31
N LEU A 23 21.42 -1.86 -15.33
CA LEU A 23 21.36 -0.40 -15.45
C LEU A 23 22.75 0.23 -15.61
N SER A 24 22.87 1.14 -16.58
CA SER A 24 24.03 2.04 -16.69
C SER A 24 24.07 3.02 -15.51
N PRO A 25 25.24 3.62 -15.19
CA PRO A 25 25.34 4.65 -14.15
C PRO A 25 24.32 5.78 -14.33
N ARG A 26 24.18 6.29 -15.56
CA ARG A 26 23.20 7.33 -15.90
C ARG A 26 21.76 6.90 -15.61
N GLN A 27 21.39 5.65 -15.88
CA GLN A 27 20.05 5.16 -15.58
C GLN A 27 19.80 5.02 -14.08
N VAL A 28 20.82 4.65 -13.30
CA VAL A 28 20.72 4.64 -11.83
C VAL A 28 20.50 6.07 -11.32
N ASP A 29 21.28 7.04 -11.79
CA ASP A 29 21.12 8.44 -11.40
C ASP A 29 19.71 8.98 -11.74
N GLN A 30 19.20 8.65 -12.93
CA GLN A 30 17.85 9.03 -13.36
C GLN A 30 16.76 8.39 -12.48
N LEU A 31 16.90 7.11 -12.14
CA LEU A 31 15.97 6.43 -11.25
C LEU A 31 15.94 7.09 -9.86
N LEU A 32 17.11 7.36 -9.28
CA LEU A 32 17.24 7.98 -7.97
C LEU A 32 16.69 9.41 -7.96
N ALA A 33 16.97 10.21 -8.99
CA ALA A 33 16.42 11.55 -9.13
C ALA A 33 14.88 11.54 -9.26
N ALA A 34 14.32 10.59 -10.01
CA ALA A 34 12.87 10.45 -10.13
C ALA A 34 12.21 10.05 -8.79
N MET A 35 12.90 9.24 -7.98
CA MET A 35 12.44 8.91 -6.62
C MET A 35 12.45 10.13 -5.70
N ASP A 36 13.51 10.94 -5.76
CA ASP A 36 13.63 12.16 -4.96
C ASP A 36 12.57 13.20 -5.36
N GLU A 37 12.31 13.39 -6.67
CA GLU A 37 11.23 14.23 -7.18
C GLU A 37 9.85 13.75 -6.68
N GLN A 38 9.61 12.43 -6.73
CA GLN A 38 8.36 11.86 -6.22
C GLN A 38 8.20 12.08 -4.71
N ASN A 39 9.27 11.98 -3.92
CA ASN A 39 9.22 12.24 -2.49
C ASN A 39 8.89 13.70 -2.17
N THR A 40 9.41 14.65 -2.94
CA THR A 40 9.05 16.07 -2.82
C THR A 40 7.56 16.27 -3.07
N LYS A 41 7.03 15.73 -4.18
CA LYS A 41 5.58 15.81 -4.47
C LYS A 41 4.71 15.21 -3.38
N LEU A 42 5.09 14.04 -2.85
CA LEU A 42 4.36 13.39 -1.77
C LEU A 42 4.42 14.20 -0.46
N ARG A 43 5.53 14.88 -0.18
CA ARG A 43 5.65 15.77 0.98
C ARG A 43 4.72 16.97 0.85
N GLU A 44 4.75 17.65 -0.30
CA GLU A 44 3.87 18.79 -0.61
C GLU A 44 2.39 18.39 -0.51
N GLU A 45 2.03 17.22 -1.04
CA GLU A 45 0.64 16.76 -1.08
C GLU A 45 0.12 16.26 0.28
N PHE A 46 0.95 15.53 1.04
CA PHE A 46 0.48 14.76 2.21
C PHE A 46 1.05 15.22 3.55
N LEU A 47 2.16 15.96 3.60
CA LEU A 47 2.83 16.30 4.86
C LEU A 47 2.83 17.81 5.16
N GLU A 48 3.00 18.65 4.15
CA GLU A 48 2.99 20.10 4.31
C GLU A 48 1.63 20.70 4.71
N PRO A 49 0.47 20.17 4.28
CA PRO A 49 -0.81 20.68 4.77
C PRO A 49 -0.91 20.55 6.29
N PRO A 50 -1.62 21.46 6.98
CA PRO A 50 -1.84 21.36 8.43
C PRO A 50 -2.38 19.98 8.83
N VAL A 51 -1.99 19.48 10.01
CA VAL A 51 -2.36 18.12 10.46
C VAL A 51 -3.88 17.88 10.40
N GLN A 52 -4.69 18.88 10.77
CA GLN A 52 -6.15 18.74 10.69
C GLN A 52 -6.65 18.56 9.25
N GLU A 53 -6.05 19.25 8.29
CA GLU A 53 -6.36 19.07 6.88
C GLU A 53 -5.94 17.68 6.38
N GLN A 54 -4.76 17.19 6.82
CA GLN A 54 -4.34 15.82 6.52
C GLN A 54 -5.33 14.78 7.04
N VAL A 55 -5.86 14.98 8.25
CA VAL A 55 -6.91 14.13 8.85
C VAL A 55 -8.19 14.16 8.02
N ASN A 56 -8.67 15.35 7.65
CA ASN A 56 -9.90 15.48 6.85
C ASN A 56 -9.75 14.81 5.48
N ARG A 57 -8.64 15.06 4.77
CA ARG A 57 -8.36 14.40 3.48
C ARG A 57 -8.24 12.87 3.64
N ARG A 58 -7.77 12.38 4.78
CA ARG A 58 -7.71 10.94 5.08
C ARG A 58 -9.10 10.35 5.28
N ALA A 59 -9.97 11.05 6.00
CA ALA A 59 -11.37 10.66 6.17
C ALA A 59 -12.09 10.61 4.82
N GLU A 60 -11.99 11.67 4.00
CA GLU A 60 -12.57 11.75 2.65
C GLU A 60 -12.16 10.56 1.78
N ARG A 61 -10.84 10.28 1.68
CA ARG A 61 -10.36 9.10 0.92
C ARG A 61 -10.89 7.78 1.46
N MET A 62 -11.16 7.68 2.76
CA MET A 62 -11.76 6.48 3.35
C MET A 62 -13.25 6.38 3.00
N GLU A 63 -13.99 7.48 3.05
CA GLU A 63 -15.40 7.53 2.60
C GLU A 63 -15.53 7.10 1.14
N GLU A 64 -14.67 7.60 0.25
CA GLU A 64 -14.61 7.19 -1.16
C GLU A 64 -14.34 5.69 -1.32
N ARG A 65 -13.43 5.12 -0.52
CA ARG A 65 -13.14 3.67 -0.52
C ARG A 65 -14.31 2.83 -0.03
N LEU A 66 -15.12 3.37 0.87
CA LEU A 66 -16.29 2.72 1.45
C LEU A 66 -17.53 2.84 0.55
N GLN A 67 -17.59 3.84 -0.33
CA GLN A 67 -18.73 4.10 -1.20
C GLN A 67 -19.19 2.89 -2.06
N PRO A 68 -18.30 2.06 -2.65
CA PRO A 68 -18.74 0.88 -3.38
C PRO A 68 -19.47 -0.14 -2.49
N TRP A 69 -19.16 -0.18 -1.19
CA TRP A 69 -19.70 -1.14 -0.21
C TRP A 69 -20.96 -0.63 0.45
N PHE A 70 -20.94 0.59 0.96
CA PHE A 70 -22.00 1.15 1.80
C PHE A 70 -22.84 2.22 1.09
N GLY A 71 -22.46 2.64 -0.12
CA GLY A 71 -23.05 3.81 -0.76
C GLY A 71 -22.69 5.08 0.01
N THR A 72 -23.64 6.02 0.10
CA THR A 72 -23.47 7.21 0.95
C THR A 72 -23.52 6.79 2.43
N LEU A 73 -22.48 7.14 3.19
CA LEU A 73 -22.45 6.90 4.62
C LEU A 73 -23.46 7.78 5.36
N ASN A 74 -24.12 7.23 6.38
CA ASN A 74 -24.97 7.99 7.27
C ASN A 74 -24.14 8.88 8.23
N ALA A 75 -24.80 9.73 9.02
CA ALA A 75 -24.11 10.66 9.91
C ALA A 75 -23.19 9.97 10.94
N GLU A 76 -23.68 8.88 11.56
CA GLU A 76 -22.95 8.11 12.55
C GLU A 76 -21.71 7.41 11.95
N GLN A 77 -21.88 6.85 10.75
CA GLN A 77 -20.78 6.22 10.00
C GLN A 77 -19.69 7.23 9.61
N ARG A 78 -20.06 8.44 9.16
CA ARG A 78 -19.09 9.50 8.84
C ARG A 78 -18.34 9.98 10.08
N GLU A 79 -19.04 10.17 11.19
CA GLU A 79 -18.39 10.51 12.47
C GLU A 79 -17.40 9.41 12.89
N ARG A 80 -17.76 8.14 12.70
CA ARG A 80 -16.88 7.02 13.00
C ARG A 80 -15.62 7.00 12.14
N VAL A 81 -15.73 7.33 10.84
CA VAL A 81 -14.59 7.48 9.91
C VAL A 81 -13.73 8.68 10.31
N GLN A 82 -14.32 9.81 10.68
CA GLN A 82 -13.58 10.99 11.13
C GLN A 82 -12.79 10.69 12.42
N SER A 83 -13.41 10.01 13.39
CA SER A 83 -12.77 9.58 14.63
C SER A 83 -11.59 8.63 14.38
N TRP A 84 -11.78 7.66 13.45
CA TRP A 84 -10.68 6.81 12.99
C TRP A 84 -9.54 7.65 12.40
N ALA A 85 -9.85 8.57 11.48
CA ALA A 85 -8.84 9.39 10.81
C ALA A 85 -8.05 10.25 11.81
N GLN A 86 -8.73 10.85 12.79
CA GLN A 86 -8.14 11.62 13.87
C GLN A 86 -7.22 10.75 14.75
N GLY A 87 -7.65 9.54 15.11
CA GLY A 87 -6.90 8.61 15.94
C GLY A 87 -5.56 8.14 15.35
N LEU A 88 -5.38 8.28 14.03
CA LEU A 88 -4.11 7.97 13.35
C LEU A 88 -3.09 9.12 13.41
N GLY A 89 -3.49 10.34 13.77
CA GLY A 89 -2.60 11.49 13.95
C GLY A 89 -1.71 11.78 12.73
N GLU A 90 -0.43 12.04 12.98
CA GLU A 90 0.63 12.38 12.02
C GLU A 90 1.15 11.17 11.21
N GLN A 91 0.27 10.21 10.89
CA GLN A 91 0.62 9.00 10.14
C GLN A 91 1.35 9.28 8.82
N ASN A 92 1.06 10.39 8.14
CA ASN A 92 1.66 10.72 6.85
C ASN A 92 3.17 10.94 6.97
N GLN A 93 3.63 11.55 8.08
CA GLN A 93 5.06 11.71 8.37
C GLN A 93 5.72 10.35 8.55
N VAL A 94 5.16 9.51 9.43
CA VAL A 94 5.68 8.17 9.72
C VAL A 94 5.76 7.30 8.46
N TRP A 95 4.76 7.42 7.58
CA TRP A 95 4.74 6.74 6.29
C TRP A 95 5.84 7.24 5.33
N LEU A 96 6.00 8.56 5.19
CA LEU A 96 7.02 9.18 4.33
C LEU A 96 8.44 8.84 4.79
N GLU A 97 8.70 8.93 6.10
CA GLU A 97 10.00 8.58 6.69
C GLU A 97 10.35 7.11 6.45
N ASN A 98 9.38 6.21 6.63
CA ASN A 98 9.57 4.78 6.34
C ASN A 98 9.83 4.50 4.87
N ARG A 99 9.13 5.20 3.97
CA ARG A 99 9.40 5.13 2.53
C ARG A 99 10.83 5.56 2.24
N MET A 100 11.28 6.69 2.78
CA MET A 100 12.64 7.19 2.59
C MET A 100 13.70 6.23 3.11
N ALA A 101 13.47 5.59 4.27
CA ALA A 101 14.37 4.57 4.82
C ALA A 101 14.52 3.36 3.88
N TRP A 102 13.41 2.87 3.30
CA TRP A 102 13.46 1.78 2.31
C TRP A 102 14.20 2.21 1.04
N GLN A 103 13.96 3.44 0.55
CA GLN A 103 14.62 3.96 -0.65
C GLN A 103 16.11 4.20 -0.46
N GLN A 104 16.55 4.58 0.75
CA GLN A 104 17.95 4.68 1.09
C GLN A 104 18.64 3.31 1.01
N ALA A 105 18.03 2.26 1.55
CA ALA A 105 18.55 0.90 1.40
C ALA A 105 18.59 0.43 -0.07
N LEU A 106 17.62 0.84 -0.90
CA LEU A 106 17.67 0.60 -2.35
C LEU A 106 18.83 1.33 -3.01
N ARG A 107 19.07 2.61 -2.66
CA ARG A 107 20.19 3.40 -3.17
C ARG A 107 21.52 2.72 -2.88
N GLU A 108 21.75 2.29 -1.65
CA GLU A 108 22.94 1.55 -1.23
C GLU A 108 23.11 0.24 -2.01
N ALA A 109 22.03 -0.51 -2.26
CA ALA A 109 22.08 -1.71 -3.08
C ALA A 109 22.47 -1.41 -4.54
N LEU A 110 21.98 -0.29 -5.11
CA LEU A 110 22.26 0.10 -6.49
C LEU A 110 23.71 0.59 -6.70
N GLU A 111 24.32 1.18 -5.68
CA GLU A 111 25.74 1.59 -5.69
C GLU A 111 26.66 0.39 -5.92
N VAL A 112 26.36 -0.74 -5.26
CA VAL A 112 27.13 -1.99 -5.38
C VAL A 112 26.44 -3.02 -6.29
N ARG A 113 25.59 -2.60 -7.25
CA ARG A 113 24.73 -3.52 -8.04
C ARG A 113 25.45 -4.61 -8.85
N ARG A 114 26.75 -4.47 -9.05
CA ARG A 114 27.60 -5.45 -9.75
C ARG A 114 28.33 -6.41 -8.79
N GLY A 115 28.22 -6.19 -7.49
CA GLY A 115 28.77 -7.06 -6.45
C GLY A 115 28.00 -8.37 -6.32
N ASP A 116 28.64 -9.33 -5.65
CA ASP A 116 28.10 -10.67 -5.45
C ASP A 116 26.87 -10.67 -4.53
N ASP A 117 26.80 -9.72 -3.58
CA ASP A 117 25.73 -9.58 -2.60
C ASP A 117 24.49 -8.82 -3.11
N PHE A 118 24.51 -8.28 -4.33
CA PHE A 118 23.40 -7.48 -4.86
C PHE A 118 22.08 -8.26 -4.92
N ALA A 119 22.14 -9.54 -5.32
CA ALA A 119 20.94 -10.38 -5.41
C ALA A 119 20.28 -10.58 -4.03
N ASP A 120 21.08 -10.78 -2.99
CA ASP A 120 20.60 -10.96 -1.62
C ASP A 120 20.00 -9.66 -1.06
N ARG A 121 20.66 -8.52 -1.31
CA ARG A 121 20.16 -7.19 -0.93
C ARG A 121 18.80 -6.89 -1.57
N MET A 122 18.67 -7.13 -2.87
CA MET A 122 17.40 -6.93 -3.58
C MET A 122 16.32 -7.90 -3.13
N THR A 123 16.67 -9.16 -2.87
CA THR A 123 15.76 -10.15 -2.30
C THR A 123 15.22 -9.67 -0.95
N ALA A 124 16.09 -9.18 -0.06
CA ALA A 124 15.66 -8.62 1.22
C ALA A 124 14.72 -7.40 1.03
N LEU A 125 15.08 -6.45 0.16
CA LEU A 125 14.27 -5.25 -0.12
C LEU A 125 12.86 -5.57 -0.61
N LEU A 126 12.71 -6.61 -1.44
CA LEU A 126 11.43 -6.98 -2.06
C LEU A 126 10.61 -7.94 -1.19
N GLN A 127 11.26 -8.93 -0.57
CA GLN A 127 10.58 -10.04 0.11
C GLN A 127 10.59 -9.93 1.65
N GLN A 128 11.40 -9.04 2.22
CA GLN A 128 11.60 -8.91 3.67
C GLN A 128 11.48 -7.45 4.11
N ARG A 129 10.48 -6.75 3.56
CA ARG A 129 10.28 -5.29 3.73
C ARG A 129 10.26 -4.83 5.19
N GLU A 130 9.77 -5.66 6.10
CA GLU A 130 9.71 -5.36 7.54
C GLU A 130 11.09 -5.13 8.18
N ARG A 131 12.17 -5.68 7.59
CA ARG A 131 13.56 -5.44 8.01
C ARG A 131 13.96 -3.97 7.86
N PHE A 132 13.33 -3.26 6.93
CA PHE A 132 13.62 -1.86 6.61
C PHE A 132 12.61 -0.90 7.26
N TYR A 133 11.71 -1.41 8.11
CA TYR A 133 10.77 -0.54 8.81
C TYR A 133 11.48 0.32 9.84
N THR A 134 11.17 1.61 9.84
CA THR A 134 11.54 2.47 10.96
C THR A 134 10.82 1.99 12.22
N SER A 135 11.40 2.27 13.39
CA SER A 135 10.79 1.91 14.68
C SER A 135 9.39 2.53 14.84
N ALA A 136 9.24 3.79 14.43
CA ALA A 136 7.97 4.50 14.42
C ALA A 136 6.94 3.80 13.52
N TYR A 137 7.31 3.44 12.29
CA TYR A 137 6.41 2.79 11.36
C TYR A 137 6.01 1.38 11.81
N ARG A 138 6.95 0.59 12.34
CA ARG A 138 6.65 -0.74 12.89
C ARG A 138 5.62 -0.66 14.02
N THR A 139 5.75 0.33 14.90
CA THR A 139 4.81 0.57 16.00
C THR A 139 3.45 1.02 15.49
N SER A 140 3.41 1.97 14.56
CA SER A 140 2.14 2.48 14.02
C SER A 140 1.42 1.48 13.12
N TYR A 141 2.15 0.62 12.40
CA TYR A 141 1.57 -0.28 11.40
C TYR A 141 0.51 -1.21 12.01
N GLN A 142 0.83 -1.87 13.11
CA GLN A 142 -0.09 -2.78 13.79
C GLN A 142 -1.28 -2.02 14.40
N LYS A 143 -1.01 -0.90 15.08
CA LYS A 143 -2.04 -0.03 15.65
C LYS A 143 -3.03 0.46 14.59
N ASN A 144 -2.53 0.95 13.46
CA ASN A 144 -3.35 1.52 12.41
C ASN A 144 -4.18 0.45 11.68
N ARG A 145 -3.61 -0.76 11.53
CA ARG A 145 -4.34 -1.91 10.99
C ARG A 145 -5.49 -2.33 11.91
N GLN A 146 -5.25 -2.37 13.21
CA GLN A 146 -6.29 -2.66 14.20
C GLN A 146 -7.39 -1.60 14.19
N ALA A 147 -7.02 -0.32 14.22
CA ALA A 147 -7.98 0.79 14.18
C ALA A 147 -8.86 0.77 12.91
N MET A 148 -8.30 0.38 11.76
CA MET A 148 -9.06 0.19 10.53
C MET A 148 -10.05 -0.96 10.64
N ALA A 149 -9.64 -2.11 11.20
CA ALA A 149 -10.52 -3.26 11.39
C ALA A 149 -11.69 -2.92 12.32
N GLU A 150 -11.42 -2.25 13.45
CA GLU A 150 -12.43 -1.78 14.39
C GLU A 150 -13.42 -0.82 13.73
N MET A 151 -12.93 0.16 12.96
CA MET A 151 -13.79 1.06 12.20
C MET A 151 -14.71 0.29 11.24
N ILE A 152 -14.19 -0.69 10.50
CA ILE A 152 -15.02 -1.49 9.58
C ILE A 152 -16.08 -2.30 10.34
N VAL A 153 -15.75 -2.90 11.49
CA VAL A 153 -16.70 -3.62 12.34
C VAL A 153 -17.83 -2.70 12.79
N ASP A 154 -17.50 -1.50 13.26
CA ASP A 154 -18.48 -0.52 13.72
C ASP A 154 -19.39 -0.06 12.57
N LEU A 155 -18.82 0.19 11.38
CA LEU A 155 -19.59 0.56 10.19
C LEU A 155 -20.58 -0.52 9.76
N VAL A 156 -20.19 -1.80 9.85
CA VAL A 156 -21.07 -2.94 9.56
C VAL A 156 -22.18 -3.06 10.60
N ALA A 157 -21.87 -2.85 11.89
CA ALA A 157 -22.88 -2.87 12.95
C ALA A 157 -23.91 -1.74 12.80
N GLN A 158 -23.50 -0.60 12.25
CA GLN A 158 -24.34 0.57 11.96
C GLN A 158 -25.07 0.49 10.61
N ALA A 159 -24.82 -0.55 9.81
CA ALA A 159 -25.32 -0.62 8.45
C ALA A 159 -26.82 -0.96 8.40
N ASP A 160 -27.57 -0.24 7.56
CA ASP A 160 -28.95 -0.59 7.27
C ASP A 160 -29.07 -1.76 6.27
N SER A 161 -30.30 -2.26 6.06
CA SER A 161 -30.54 -3.40 5.16
C SER A 161 -30.12 -3.13 3.72
N LYS A 162 -30.23 -1.88 3.23
CA LYS A 162 -29.82 -1.50 1.87
C LYS A 162 -28.31 -1.50 1.73
N GLN A 163 -27.60 -1.01 2.75
CA GLN A 163 -26.14 -1.02 2.79
C GLN A 163 -25.61 -2.46 2.85
N MET A 164 -26.24 -3.33 3.65
CA MET A 164 -25.88 -4.75 3.71
C MET A 164 -26.13 -5.48 2.39
N GLU A 165 -27.27 -5.24 1.74
CA GLU A 165 -27.56 -5.80 0.41
C GLU A 165 -26.53 -5.33 -0.65
N ARG A 166 -26.11 -4.06 -0.57
CA ARG A 166 -25.07 -3.52 -1.47
C ARG A 166 -23.72 -4.20 -1.25
N ALA A 167 -23.31 -4.37 0.01
CA ALA A 167 -22.07 -5.07 0.35
C ALA A 167 -22.07 -6.51 -0.17
N ASP A 168 -23.18 -7.24 0.00
CA ASP A 168 -23.34 -8.60 -0.52
C ASP A 168 -23.24 -8.66 -2.06
N LYS A 169 -23.96 -7.78 -2.77
CA LYS A 169 -23.86 -7.65 -4.22
C LYS A 169 -22.42 -7.37 -4.68
N ARG A 170 -21.71 -6.50 -3.95
CA ARG A 170 -20.30 -6.17 -4.26
C ARG A 170 -19.40 -7.39 -4.06
N LEU A 171 -19.58 -8.17 -2.99
CA LEU A 171 -18.83 -9.40 -2.76
C LEU A 171 -19.07 -10.44 -3.86
N GLN A 172 -20.33 -10.64 -4.25
CA GLN A 172 -20.70 -11.58 -5.32
C GLN A 172 -20.08 -11.18 -6.67
N SER A 173 -20.10 -9.89 -7.01
CA SER A 173 -19.45 -9.36 -8.21
C SER A 173 -17.93 -9.60 -8.18
N LEU A 174 -17.27 -9.29 -7.07
CA LEU A 174 -15.82 -9.52 -6.92
C LEU A 174 -15.46 -11.01 -7.02
N HIS A 175 -16.28 -11.88 -6.43
CA HIS A 175 -16.09 -13.32 -6.54
C HIS A 175 -16.22 -13.80 -8.00
N ALA A 176 -17.24 -13.33 -8.72
CA ALA A 176 -17.43 -13.65 -10.14
C ALA A 176 -16.27 -13.15 -11.00
N ASP A 177 -15.81 -11.91 -10.78
CA ASP A 177 -14.67 -11.34 -11.50
C ASP A 177 -13.40 -12.18 -11.29
N LEU A 178 -13.10 -12.55 -10.04
CA LEU A 178 -11.94 -13.39 -9.71
C LEU A 178 -12.05 -14.79 -10.31
N ALA A 179 -13.23 -15.41 -10.28
CA ALA A 179 -13.45 -16.72 -10.89
C ALA A 179 -13.25 -16.68 -12.42
N ALA A 180 -13.69 -15.61 -13.09
CA ALA A 180 -13.49 -15.43 -14.52
C ALA A 180 -12.01 -15.31 -14.91
N GLN A 181 -11.17 -14.69 -14.06
CA GLN A 181 -9.73 -14.59 -14.31
C GLN A 181 -9.04 -15.97 -14.26
N GLN A 182 -9.47 -16.87 -13.38
CA GLN A 182 -8.91 -18.22 -13.26
C GLN A 182 -9.11 -19.04 -14.55
N CYS A 183 -10.27 -18.92 -15.20
CA CYS A 183 -10.57 -19.63 -16.44
C CYS A 183 -9.70 -19.18 -17.64
N THR A 184 -9.10 -17.99 -17.58
CA THR A 184 -8.21 -17.49 -18.65
C THR A 184 -6.76 -17.94 -18.49
N ALA A 185 -6.33 -18.22 -17.26
CA ALA A 185 -4.97 -18.68 -16.97
C ALA A 185 -4.69 -20.07 -17.56
N ASP A 186 -5.67 -20.99 -17.49
CA ASP A 186 -5.55 -22.35 -18.04
C ASP A 186 -5.40 -22.36 -19.57
N GLN A 187 -6.01 -21.41 -20.29
CA GLN A 187 -5.88 -21.31 -21.75
C GLN A 187 -4.58 -20.65 -22.21
N ALA A 188 -3.96 -19.81 -21.38
CA ALA A 188 -2.69 -19.15 -21.68
C ALA A 188 -1.47 -20.06 -21.43
N VAL A 189 -1.55 -20.94 -20.43
CA VAL A 189 -0.51 -21.96 -20.15
C VAL A 189 -0.53 -23.09 -21.18
N ALA A 190 -1.71 -23.47 -21.68
CA ALA A 190 -1.84 -24.48 -22.74
C ALA A 190 -1.39 -24.01 -24.14
N ARG A 191 -1.07 -22.72 -24.31
CA ARG A 191 -0.64 -22.11 -25.59
C ARG A 191 0.81 -21.62 -25.57
N ARG A 192 1.57 -21.91 -24.51
CA ARG A 192 3.03 -21.75 -24.44
C ARG A 192 3.69 -23.12 -24.44
#